data_AF-A0A0W0RQK6-F1
#
_entry.id   AF-A0A0W0RQK6-F1
#
_cell.length_a   1.000
_cell.length_b   1.000
_cell.length_c   1.000
_cell.angle_alpha   90.00
_cell.angle_beta   90.00
_cell.angle_gamma   90.00
#
_symmetry.space_group_name_H-M   'P 1'
#
loop_
_entity.id
_entity.type
_entity.pdbx_description
1 polymer ?
#
loop_
_entity_poly.entity_id
_entity_poly.type
_entity_poly.pdbx_seq_one_letter_code
_entity_poly.pdbx_strand_id
1 'polypeptide(L)'
;MVFLKSVLNGIGSGSGVAWPLFGILFAALGGTIASFFSLSLGILAITLFFSVSSLIFYFSYQEQKNSEQLFQNQFHKNQQKLLTDINEYIKSINNYFLYGKNVEDFNELFKRILIMDLDKIEHVDTNSPLYQILLLLKKEYELNQCIPNNKNILKNIADEVSQQSVPASKKMIPAFFAFVGTFGSIAGCCAGVSGLLTGMGICSSFAAFPLLGCGVLLFALISGTALAYEAFTESIVDFKKTQLNLLMKNMHQQLSKATMERNLKTTLYSAAMSLSVQNEREWEAAPIEQRIFASPYFKNLHGNKFRLSFFNENLSHPVLINGTLNVFPSEPLMPLF
;
A
#
# COMPACT_ATOMS: atom_id res chain seq x y z
N MET A 1 -13.96 2.45 -14.32
CA MET A 1 -12.62 2.43 -13.71
C MET A 1 -11.68 1.42 -14.35
N VAL A 2 -11.86 0.10 -14.22
CA VAL A 2 -10.86 -0.87 -14.74
C VAL A 2 -10.56 -0.70 -16.25
N PHE A 3 -11.60 -0.49 -17.06
CA PHE A 3 -11.45 -0.24 -18.50
C PHE A 3 -10.65 1.02 -18.82
N LEU A 4 -10.98 2.14 -18.16
CA LEU A 4 -10.35 3.45 -18.39
C LEU A 4 -8.90 3.48 -17.91
N LYS A 5 -8.59 2.82 -16.80
CA LYS A 5 -7.22 2.66 -16.33
C LYS A 5 -6.37 1.79 -17.28
N SER A 6 -6.95 0.78 -17.91
CA SER A 6 -6.25 -0.01 -18.94
C SER A 6 -5.96 0.84 -20.19
N VAL A 7 -6.93 1.64 -20.62
CA VAL A 7 -6.73 2.64 -21.69
C VAL A 7 -5.62 3.62 -21.32
N LEU A 8 -5.62 4.14 -20.09
CA LEU A 8 -4.61 5.08 -19.59
C LEU A 8 -3.21 4.47 -19.49
N ASN A 9 -3.08 3.20 -19.11
CA ASN A 9 -1.80 2.50 -19.11
C ASN A 9 -1.28 2.22 -20.53
N GLY A 10 -2.17 1.90 -21.49
CA GLY A 10 -1.82 1.77 -22.90
C GLY A 10 -1.45 3.10 -23.58
N ILE A 11 -2.04 4.20 -23.11
CA ILE A 11 -1.81 5.56 -23.58
C ILE A 11 -0.59 6.23 -22.89
N GLY A 12 -0.32 5.90 -21.63
CA GLY A 12 0.79 6.45 -20.84
C GLY A 12 2.09 5.65 -20.90
N SER A 13 2.08 4.47 -21.51
CA SER A 13 3.29 3.68 -21.81
C SER A 13 3.97 4.18 -23.09
N GLY A 14 5.17 3.68 -23.40
CA GLY A 14 5.97 4.10 -24.58
C GLY A 14 5.23 4.05 -25.93
N SER A 15 4.13 3.28 -26.03
CA SER A 15 3.20 3.32 -27.15
C SER A 15 2.56 4.70 -27.36
N GLY A 16 2.18 5.39 -26.29
CA GLY A 16 1.58 6.74 -26.33
C GLY A 16 2.39 7.80 -27.08
N VAL A 17 3.73 7.67 -27.01
CA VAL A 17 4.69 8.59 -27.66
C VAL A 17 5.01 8.14 -29.09
N ALA A 18 4.92 6.83 -29.37
CA ALA A 18 5.11 6.30 -30.71
C ALA A 18 3.97 6.73 -31.67
N TRP A 19 2.75 6.90 -31.17
CA TRP A 19 1.58 7.19 -32.02
C TRP A 19 1.61 8.55 -32.75
N PRO A 20 1.97 9.67 -32.09
CA PRO A 20 2.18 10.94 -32.80
C PRO A 20 3.27 10.83 -33.87
N LEU A 21 4.35 10.10 -33.60
CA LEU A 21 5.45 9.89 -34.55
C LEU A 21 5.01 9.06 -35.77
N PHE A 22 4.23 8.00 -35.56
CA PHE A 22 3.63 7.24 -36.66
C PHE A 22 2.68 8.11 -37.48
N GLY A 23 1.80 8.90 -36.85
CA GLY A 23 0.89 9.81 -37.55
C GLY A 23 1.64 10.83 -38.42
N ILE A 24 2.73 11.41 -37.90
CA ILE A 24 3.59 12.35 -38.64
C ILE A 24 4.30 11.66 -39.81
N LEU A 25 4.85 10.45 -39.60
CA LEU A 25 5.54 9.69 -40.64
C LEU A 25 4.59 9.34 -41.80
N PHE A 26 3.38 8.88 -41.48
CA PHE A 26 2.36 8.57 -42.49
C PHE A 26 1.82 9.82 -43.19
N ALA A 27 1.69 10.95 -42.50
CA ALA A 27 1.33 12.21 -43.14
C ALA A 27 2.41 12.69 -44.13
N ALA A 28 3.69 12.57 -43.76
CA ALA A 28 4.81 12.93 -44.64
C ALA A 28 4.93 12.02 -45.87
N LEU A 29 4.73 10.70 -45.69
CA LEU A 29 4.76 9.72 -46.79
C LEU A 29 3.52 9.82 -47.68
N GLY A 30 2.34 10.09 -47.10
CA GLY A 30 1.10 10.26 -47.84
C GLY A 30 1.09 11.49 -48.75
N GLY A 31 1.78 12.56 -48.36
CA GLY A 31 1.91 13.79 -49.16
C GLY A 31 2.86 13.69 -50.35
N THR A 32 3.78 12.71 -50.37
CA THR A 32 4.81 12.58 -51.41
C THR A 32 4.44 11.57 -52.50
N ILE A 33 3.53 10.62 -52.21
CA ILE A 33 3.13 9.56 -53.14
C ILE A 33 1.62 9.65 -53.38
N ALA A 34 1.22 10.49 -54.34
CA ALA A 34 -0.18 10.65 -54.76
C ALA A 34 -0.66 9.45 -55.61
N SER A 35 -0.74 8.25 -55.02
CA SER A 35 -1.15 7.03 -55.74
C SER A 35 -1.97 6.06 -54.90
N PHE A 36 -2.65 5.11 -55.56
CA PHE A 36 -3.38 3.99 -54.96
C PHE A 36 -2.56 3.19 -53.94
N PHE A 37 -1.22 3.18 -54.05
CA PHE A 37 -0.33 2.54 -53.07
C PHE A 37 -0.37 3.20 -51.68
N SER A 38 -0.60 4.52 -51.62
CA SER A 38 -0.73 5.24 -50.34
C SER A 38 -1.99 4.80 -49.59
N LEU A 39 -3.10 4.58 -50.31
CA LEU A 39 -4.35 4.09 -49.71
C LEU A 39 -4.23 2.65 -49.21
N SER A 40 -3.64 1.73 -49.98
CA SER A 40 -3.47 0.34 -49.53
C SER A 40 -2.54 0.24 -48.31
N LEU A 41 -1.45 1.01 -48.30
CA LEU A 41 -0.55 1.11 -47.15
C LEU A 41 -1.25 1.75 -45.93
N GLY A 42 -2.09 2.77 -46.15
CA GLY A 42 -2.90 3.37 -45.09
C GLY A 42 -3.90 2.39 -44.47
N ILE A 43 -4.63 1.62 -45.27
CA ILE A 43 -5.56 0.59 -44.79
C ILE A 43 -4.80 -0.51 -44.02
N LEU A 44 -3.66 -0.97 -44.54
CA LEU A 44 -2.81 -1.94 -43.86
C LEU A 44 -2.30 -1.40 -42.52
N ALA A 45 -1.86 -0.15 -42.47
CA ALA A 45 -1.40 0.50 -41.25
C ALA A 45 -2.52 0.66 -40.20
N ILE A 46 -3.73 1.05 -40.62
CA ILE A 46 -4.89 1.17 -39.73
C ILE A 46 -5.30 -0.21 -39.20
N THR A 47 -5.28 -1.23 -40.04
CA THR A 47 -5.64 -2.61 -39.63
C THR A 47 -4.61 -3.15 -38.63
N LEU A 48 -3.32 -2.94 -38.91
CA LEU A 48 -2.23 -3.28 -38.00
C LEU A 48 -2.36 -2.51 -36.67
N PHE A 49 -2.72 -1.22 -36.74
CA PHE A 49 -2.96 -0.37 -35.58
C PHE A 49 -4.06 -0.92 -34.68
N PHE A 50 -5.23 -1.24 -35.23
CA PHE A 50 -6.34 -1.79 -34.45
C PHE A 50 -5.99 -3.16 -33.86
N SER A 51 -5.28 -3.99 -34.62
CA SER A 51 -4.84 -5.31 -34.16
C SER A 51 -3.88 -5.20 -32.97
N VAL A 52 -2.81 -4.41 -33.10
CA VAL A 52 -1.81 -4.19 -32.05
C VAL A 52 -2.42 -3.48 -30.84
N SER A 53 -3.23 -2.44 -31.05
CA SER A 53 -3.87 -1.69 -29.96
C SER A 53 -4.85 -2.55 -29.18
N SER A 54 -5.64 -3.40 -29.86
CA SER A 54 -6.55 -4.34 -29.19
C SER A 54 -5.79 -5.38 -28.38
N LEU A 55 -4.66 -5.86 -28.91
CA LEU A 55 -3.80 -6.81 -28.21
C LEU A 55 -3.17 -6.18 -26.96
N ILE A 56 -2.57 -5.00 -27.08
CA ILE A 56 -2.00 -4.26 -25.95
C ILE A 56 -3.08 -3.97 -24.90
N PHE A 57 -4.24 -3.49 -25.34
CA PHE A 57 -5.36 -3.22 -24.45
C PHE A 57 -5.81 -4.48 -23.70
N TYR A 58 -5.90 -5.62 -24.38
CA TYR A 58 -6.26 -6.90 -23.78
C TYR A 58 -5.25 -7.33 -22.71
N PHE A 59 -3.94 -7.30 -23.04
CA PHE A 59 -2.89 -7.66 -22.09
C PHE A 59 -2.82 -6.70 -20.90
N SER A 60 -2.88 -5.39 -21.14
CA SER A 60 -2.90 -4.38 -20.09
C SER A 60 -4.13 -4.53 -19.17
N TYR A 61 -5.29 -4.87 -19.74
CA TYR A 61 -6.49 -5.13 -18.96
C TYR A 61 -6.34 -6.37 -18.07
N GLN A 62 -5.78 -7.45 -18.63
CA GLN A 62 -5.56 -8.69 -17.88
C GLN A 62 -4.53 -8.49 -16.76
N GLU A 63 -3.41 -7.82 -17.05
CA GLU A 63 -2.38 -7.50 -16.06
C GLU A 63 -2.94 -6.63 -14.93
N GLN A 64 -3.69 -5.59 -15.27
CA GLN A 64 -4.31 -4.72 -14.29
C GLN A 64 -5.30 -5.48 -13.39
N LYS A 65 -6.14 -6.34 -13.97
CA LYS A 65 -7.09 -7.16 -13.21
C LYS A 65 -6.34 -8.09 -12.24
N ASN A 66 -5.26 -8.71 -12.68
CA ASN A 66 -4.43 -9.57 -11.83
C ASN A 66 -3.75 -8.77 -10.71
N SER A 67 -3.19 -7.61 -11.02
CA SER A 67 -2.54 -6.71 -10.05
C SER A 67 -3.54 -6.23 -8.99
N GLU A 68 -4.75 -5.85 -9.40
CA GLU A 68 -5.81 -5.44 -8.47
C GLU A 68 -6.24 -6.60 -7.56
N GLN A 69 -6.41 -7.81 -8.10
CA GLN A 69 -6.70 -9.00 -7.28
C GLN A 69 -5.57 -9.30 -6.29
N LEU A 70 -4.32 -9.23 -6.72
CA LEU A 70 -3.16 -9.43 -5.85
C LEU A 70 -3.13 -8.38 -4.72
N PHE A 71 -3.38 -7.11 -5.04
CA PHE A 71 -3.45 -6.04 -4.06
C PHE A 71 -4.58 -6.26 -3.05
N GLN A 72 -5.79 -6.62 -3.52
CA GLN A 72 -6.92 -6.91 -2.64
C GLN A 72 -6.64 -8.09 -1.71
N ASN A 73 -6.01 -9.15 -2.23
CA ASN A 73 -5.61 -10.29 -1.43
C ASN A 73 -4.56 -9.93 -0.37
N GLN A 74 -3.56 -9.11 -0.73
CA GLN A 74 -2.56 -8.61 0.21
C GLN A 74 -3.17 -7.70 1.28
N PHE A 75 -4.07 -6.80 0.87
CA PHE A 75 -4.77 -5.90 1.76
C PHE A 75 -5.60 -6.67 2.79
N HIS A 76 -6.43 -7.61 2.33
CA HIS A 76 -7.23 -8.47 3.21
C HIS A 76 -6.35 -9.31 4.15
N LYS A 77 -5.24 -9.85 3.64
CA LYS A 77 -4.27 -10.60 4.46
C LYS A 77 -3.64 -9.73 5.56
N ASN A 78 -3.24 -8.51 5.25
CA ASN A 78 -2.65 -7.60 6.24
C ASN A 78 -3.69 -7.13 7.26
N GLN A 79 -4.92 -6.87 6.82
CA GLN A 79 -6.04 -6.56 7.70
C GLN A 79 -6.31 -7.71 8.68
N GLN A 80 -6.41 -8.94 8.19
CA GLN A 80 -6.61 -10.12 9.03
C GLN A 80 -5.47 -10.32 10.02
N LYS A 81 -4.21 -10.17 9.58
CA LYS A 81 -3.04 -10.24 10.47
C LYS A 81 -3.10 -9.22 11.59
N LEU A 82 -3.38 -7.96 11.26
CA LEU A 82 -3.52 -6.90 12.26
C LEU A 82 -4.62 -7.24 13.28
N LEU A 83 -5.77 -7.73 12.83
CA LEU A 83 -6.84 -8.16 13.74
C LEU A 83 -6.41 -9.32 14.64
N THR A 84 -5.70 -10.31 14.09
CA THR A 84 -5.15 -11.40 14.88
C THR A 84 -4.16 -10.88 15.92
N ASP A 85 -3.23 -10.01 15.53
CA ASP A 85 -2.23 -9.43 16.44
C ASP A 85 -2.88 -8.58 17.56
N ILE A 86 -3.97 -7.85 17.26
CA ILE A 86 -4.77 -7.15 18.29
C ILE A 86 -5.40 -8.13 19.27
N ASN A 87 -6.01 -9.20 18.77
CA ASN A 87 -6.60 -10.23 19.64
C ASN A 87 -5.54 -10.94 20.49
N GLU A 88 -4.38 -11.23 19.92
CA GLU A 88 -3.25 -11.80 20.65
C GLU A 88 -2.71 -10.85 21.72
N TYR A 89 -2.64 -9.55 21.42
CA TYR A 89 -2.27 -8.53 22.41
C TYR A 89 -3.26 -8.53 23.59
N ILE A 90 -4.56 -8.51 23.33
CA ILE A 90 -5.60 -8.57 24.40
C ILE A 90 -5.48 -9.88 25.17
N LYS A 91 -5.32 -11.01 24.48
CA LYS A 91 -5.17 -12.34 25.09
C LYS A 91 -3.93 -12.43 25.97
N SER A 92 -2.81 -11.82 25.57
CA SER A 92 -1.59 -11.81 26.38
C SER A 92 -1.79 -11.08 27.72
N ILE A 93 -2.60 -10.02 27.72
CA ILE A 93 -3.00 -9.32 28.95
C ILE A 93 -3.91 -10.21 29.80
N ASN A 94 -4.87 -10.91 29.18
CA ASN A 94 -5.75 -11.83 29.89
C ASN A 94 -4.98 -13.00 30.53
N ASN A 95 -3.97 -13.55 29.83
CA ASN A 95 -3.11 -14.57 30.40
C ASN A 95 -2.37 -14.03 31.64
N TYR A 96 -1.83 -12.80 31.56
CA TYR A 96 -1.20 -12.16 32.71
C TYR A 96 -2.17 -11.98 33.89
N PHE A 97 -3.41 -11.58 33.62
CA PHE A 97 -4.48 -11.48 34.63
C PHE A 97 -4.72 -12.82 35.33
N LEU A 98 -4.83 -13.92 34.58
CA LEU A 98 -5.05 -15.27 35.12
C LEU A 98 -3.90 -15.76 36.00
N TYR A 99 -2.65 -15.45 35.64
CA TYR A 99 -1.48 -15.83 36.46
C TYR A 99 -1.32 -14.97 37.71
N GLY A 100 -1.81 -13.72 37.68
CA GLY A 100 -1.57 -12.73 38.74
C GLY A 100 -2.34 -12.95 40.04
N LYS A 101 -3.33 -13.88 40.11
CA LYS A 101 -4.28 -13.98 41.24
C LYS A 101 -4.81 -12.59 41.69
N ASN A 102 -4.99 -11.67 40.76
CA ASN A 102 -5.42 -10.31 41.06
C ASN A 102 -6.93 -10.27 41.32
N VAL A 103 -7.35 -9.52 42.33
CA VAL A 103 -8.76 -9.28 42.69
C VAL A 103 -9.37 -8.14 41.85
N GLU A 104 -8.57 -7.45 41.05
CA GLU A 104 -8.99 -6.32 40.19
C GLU A 104 -9.86 -6.79 39.00
N ASP A 105 -10.70 -5.91 38.45
CA ASP A 105 -11.42 -6.16 37.19
C ASP A 105 -10.42 -6.22 36.01
N PHE A 106 -10.61 -7.16 35.09
CA PHE A 106 -9.82 -7.28 33.87
C PHE A 106 -9.78 -5.97 33.07
N ASN A 107 -10.90 -5.25 33.01
CA ASN A 107 -10.97 -3.99 32.27
C ASN A 107 -10.02 -2.92 32.83
N GLU A 108 -9.93 -2.79 34.15
CA GLU A 108 -9.01 -1.85 34.81
C GLU A 108 -7.55 -2.26 34.63
N LEU A 109 -7.25 -3.56 34.70
CA LEU A 109 -5.92 -4.07 34.44
C LEU A 109 -5.50 -3.85 32.97
N PHE A 110 -6.41 -4.09 32.02
CA PHE A 110 -6.19 -3.80 30.61
C PHE A 110 -5.86 -2.33 30.39
N LYS A 111 -6.66 -1.42 30.95
CA LYS A 111 -6.42 0.02 30.88
C LYS A 111 -5.06 0.40 31.46
N ARG A 112 -4.70 -0.10 32.64
CA ARG A 112 -3.43 0.18 33.31
C ARG A 112 -2.24 -0.27 32.45
N ILE A 113 -2.30 -1.48 31.90
CA ILE A 113 -1.23 -2.00 31.04
C ILE A 113 -1.13 -1.19 29.74
N LEU A 114 -2.26 -0.86 29.12
CA LEU A 114 -2.30 -0.07 27.90
C LEU A 114 -1.68 1.32 28.09
N ILE A 115 -1.98 2.00 29.20
CA ILE A 115 -1.38 3.30 29.54
C ILE A 115 0.12 3.15 29.78
N MET A 116 0.53 2.13 30.55
CA MET A 116 1.96 1.88 30.81
C MET A 116 2.74 1.60 29.51
N ASP A 117 2.16 0.86 28.58
CA ASP A 117 2.76 0.57 27.28
C ASP A 117 2.88 1.83 26.42
N LEU A 118 1.84 2.69 26.43
CA LEU A 118 1.82 3.97 25.74
C LEU A 118 2.88 4.94 26.27
N ASP A 119 2.92 5.17 27.59
CA ASP A 119 3.89 6.08 28.22
C ASP A 119 5.33 5.66 27.90
N LYS A 120 5.59 4.34 27.86
CA LYS A 120 6.91 3.81 27.53
C LYS A 120 7.31 4.08 26.08
N ILE A 121 6.36 4.00 25.14
CA ILE A 121 6.64 4.25 23.72
C ILE A 121 6.70 5.75 23.43
N GLU A 122 5.92 6.57 24.12
CA GLU A 122 5.94 8.02 24.01
C GLU A 122 7.34 8.60 24.26
N HIS A 123 8.08 8.01 25.21
CA HIS A 123 9.47 8.39 25.47
C HIS A 123 10.48 7.97 24.39
N VAL A 124 10.12 7.05 23.51
CA VAL A 124 11.03 6.50 22.48
C VAL A 124 10.70 7.05 21.10
N ASP A 125 9.44 6.94 20.67
CA ASP A 125 8.98 7.37 19.35
C ASP A 125 7.45 7.53 19.30
N THR A 126 6.97 8.77 19.36
CA THR A 126 5.54 9.13 19.23
C THR A 126 4.98 8.89 17.84
N ASN A 127 5.81 8.75 16.82
CA ASN A 127 5.39 8.53 15.43
C ASN A 127 5.44 7.04 15.05
N SER A 128 5.76 6.17 16.01
CA SER A 128 5.81 4.73 15.79
C SER A 128 4.42 4.17 15.43
N PRO A 129 4.29 3.32 14.40
CA PRO A 129 3.07 2.59 14.09
C PRO A 129 2.47 1.85 15.30
N LEU A 130 3.33 1.39 16.21
CA LEU A 130 2.93 0.76 17.48
C LEU A 130 2.26 1.74 18.44
N TYR A 131 2.79 2.97 18.54
CA TYR A 131 2.17 4.02 19.34
C TYR A 131 0.76 4.33 18.80
N GLN A 132 0.65 4.48 17.48
CA GLN A 132 -0.63 4.78 16.81
C GLN A 132 -1.68 3.69 17.07
N ILE A 133 -1.34 2.41 16.91
CA ILE A 133 -2.31 1.32 17.15
C ILE A 133 -2.73 1.22 18.62
N LEU A 134 -1.81 1.44 19.57
CA LEU A 134 -2.13 1.44 21.00
C LEU A 134 -2.96 2.67 21.40
N LEU A 135 -2.71 3.83 20.79
CA LEU A 135 -3.50 5.03 21.00
C LEU A 135 -4.93 4.84 20.50
N LEU A 136 -5.10 4.18 19.35
CA LEU A 136 -6.41 3.81 18.82
C LEU A 136 -7.14 2.82 19.74
N LEU A 137 -6.44 1.81 20.27
CA LEU A 137 -7.00 0.90 21.27
C LEU A 137 -7.44 1.64 22.53
N LYS A 138 -6.66 2.62 23.00
CA LYS A 138 -6.99 3.44 24.17
C LYS A 138 -8.23 4.29 23.91
N LYS A 139 -8.28 4.98 22.77
CA LYS A 139 -9.44 5.80 22.39
C LYS A 139 -10.72 4.98 22.29
N GLU A 140 -10.65 3.79 21.69
CA GLU A 140 -11.80 2.89 21.57
C GLU A 140 -12.26 2.35 22.93
N TYR A 141 -11.31 2.05 23.82
CA TYR A 141 -11.60 1.66 25.19
C TYR A 141 -12.24 2.79 26.00
N GLU A 142 -11.72 4.01 25.93
CA GLU A 142 -12.28 5.18 26.63
C GLU A 142 -13.71 5.49 26.16
N LEU A 143 -13.99 5.30 24.87
CA LEU A 143 -15.30 5.55 24.27
C LEU A 143 -16.34 4.52 24.70
N ASN A 144 -15.98 3.23 24.71
CA ASN A 144 -16.95 2.15 24.96
C ASN A 144 -16.89 1.57 26.38
N GLN A 145 -15.90 1.95 27.18
CA GLN A 145 -15.62 1.39 28.52
C GLN A 145 -15.53 -0.15 28.52
N CYS A 146 -15.14 -0.74 27.39
CA CYS A 146 -15.07 -2.17 27.20
C CYS A 146 -13.92 -2.53 26.26
N ILE A 147 -13.61 -3.83 26.18
CA ILE A 147 -12.55 -4.36 25.33
C ILE A 147 -12.77 -3.89 23.88
N PRO A 148 -11.74 -3.31 23.23
CA PRO A 148 -11.89 -2.70 21.91
C PRO A 148 -12.47 -3.65 20.87
N ASN A 149 -13.47 -3.19 20.11
CA ASN A 149 -14.02 -3.94 19.00
C ASN A 149 -13.14 -3.79 17.74
N ASN A 150 -12.59 -4.91 17.28
CA ASN A 150 -11.78 -5.06 16.07
C ASN A 150 -12.31 -4.30 14.84
N LYS A 151 -13.65 -4.26 14.65
CA LYS A 151 -14.25 -3.57 13.50
C LYS A 151 -14.14 -2.05 13.57
N ASN A 152 -14.26 -1.47 14.76
CA ASN A 152 -14.20 -0.02 14.95
C ASN A 152 -12.78 0.50 14.84
N ILE A 153 -11.79 -0.27 15.34
CA ILE A 153 -10.36 0.06 15.19
C ILE A 153 -9.99 0.17 13.71
N LEU A 154 -10.38 -0.82 12.90
CA LEU A 154 -10.11 -0.78 11.46
C LEU A 154 -10.76 0.41 10.76
N LYS A 155 -11.98 0.78 11.18
CA LYS A 155 -12.67 1.95 10.64
C LYS A 155 -11.93 3.24 10.99
N ASN A 156 -11.50 3.40 12.24
CA ASN A 156 -10.74 4.57 12.68
C ASN A 156 -9.40 4.70 11.94
N ILE A 157 -8.71 3.57 11.69
CA ILE A 157 -7.48 3.54 10.88
C ILE A 157 -7.77 3.99 9.44
N ALA A 158 -8.85 3.50 8.84
CA ALA A 158 -9.26 3.89 7.49
C ALA A 158 -9.63 5.38 7.41
N ASP A 159 -10.28 5.91 8.44
CA ASP A 159 -10.66 7.32 8.52
C ASP A 159 -9.43 8.24 8.66
N GLU A 160 -8.43 7.84 9.45
CA GLU A 160 -7.17 8.58 9.62
C GLU A 160 -6.41 8.72 8.29
N VAL A 161 -6.24 7.60 7.57
CA VAL A 161 -5.60 7.62 6.24
C VAL A 161 -6.44 8.38 5.21
N SER A 162 -7.77 8.37 5.37
CA SER A 162 -8.67 9.12 4.49
C SER A 162 -8.50 10.63 4.62
N GLN A 163 -8.07 11.13 5.78
CA GLN A 163 -7.82 12.55 6.03
C GLN A 163 -6.43 13.02 5.58
N GLN A 164 -5.50 12.09 5.31
CA GLN A 164 -4.14 12.43 4.92
C GLN A 164 -4.10 13.17 3.57
N SER A 165 -3.39 14.30 3.54
CA SER A 165 -3.19 15.06 2.31
C SER A 165 -2.30 14.28 1.34
N VAL A 166 -2.83 14.03 0.14
CA VAL A 166 -2.07 13.34 -0.91
C VAL A 166 -1.10 14.34 -1.58
N PRO A 167 0.20 14.02 -1.72
CA PRO A 167 1.19 14.88 -2.36
C PRO A 167 0.80 15.24 -3.80
N ALA A 168 1.05 16.49 -4.20
CA ALA A 168 0.69 16.98 -5.54
C ALA A 168 1.34 16.16 -6.65
N SER A 169 2.60 15.73 -6.49
CA SER A 169 3.31 14.90 -7.47
C SER A 169 2.62 13.57 -7.76
N LYS A 170 2.02 12.95 -6.74
CA LYS A 170 1.29 11.68 -6.89
C LYS A 170 -0.04 11.83 -7.62
N LYS A 171 -0.58 13.05 -7.70
CA LYS A 171 -1.81 13.36 -8.43
C LYS A 171 -1.56 13.88 -9.85
N MET A 172 -0.58 14.78 -9.97
CA MET A 172 -0.34 15.52 -11.21
C MET A 172 0.37 14.69 -12.27
N ILE A 173 1.28 13.80 -11.87
CA ILE A 173 2.05 12.99 -12.84
C ILE A 173 1.12 12.04 -13.62
N PRO A 174 0.25 11.23 -12.99
CA PRO A 174 -0.68 10.37 -13.73
C PRO A 174 -1.66 11.17 -14.59
N ALA A 175 -2.18 12.29 -14.07
CA ALA A 175 -3.08 13.17 -14.81
C ALA A 175 -2.42 13.80 -16.04
N PHE A 176 -1.15 14.20 -15.94
CA PHE A 176 -0.38 14.73 -17.05
C PHE A 176 -0.15 13.69 -18.15
N PHE A 177 0.26 12.47 -17.79
CA PHE A 177 0.45 11.40 -18.76
C PHE A 177 -0.87 10.98 -19.43
N ALA A 178 -1.96 10.92 -18.66
CA ALA A 178 -3.31 10.72 -19.18
C ALA A 178 -3.69 11.80 -20.20
N PHE A 179 -3.49 13.08 -19.85
CA PHE A 179 -3.75 14.20 -20.74
C PHE A 179 -2.96 14.10 -22.04
N VAL A 180 -1.62 14.06 -21.93
CA VAL A 180 -0.71 14.13 -23.09
C VAL A 180 -0.90 12.93 -23.98
N GLY A 181 -1.05 11.74 -23.41
CA GLY A 181 -1.26 10.54 -24.21
C GLY A 181 -2.61 10.55 -24.92
N THR A 182 -3.71 10.95 -24.26
CA THR A 182 -5.03 11.02 -24.91
C THR A 182 -5.05 12.10 -25.98
N PHE A 183 -4.57 13.30 -25.65
CA PHE A 183 -4.49 14.41 -26.58
C PHE A 183 -3.63 14.05 -27.79
N GLY A 184 -2.42 13.53 -27.54
CA GLY A 184 -1.47 13.15 -28.58
C GLY A 184 -1.99 12.03 -29.47
N SER A 185 -2.70 11.04 -28.90
CA SER A 185 -3.29 9.94 -29.67
C SER A 185 -4.40 10.43 -30.60
N ILE A 186 -5.31 11.28 -30.10
CA ILE A 186 -6.42 11.84 -30.90
C ILE A 186 -5.86 12.78 -31.98
N ALA A 187 -5.04 13.76 -31.58
CA ALA A 187 -4.47 14.74 -32.51
C ALA A 187 -3.57 14.07 -33.56
N GLY A 188 -2.70 13.13 -33.15
CA GLY A 188 -1.81 12.39 -34.04
C GLY A 188 -2.55 11.48 -35.02
N CYS A 189 -3.57 10.75 -34.55
CA CYS A 189 -4.40 9.89 -35.41
C CYS A 189 -5.17 10.73 -36.44
N CYS A 190 -5.82 11.81 -36.01
CA CYS A 190 -6.55 12.70 -36.91
C CYS A 190 -5.63 13.41 -37.90
N ALA A 191 -4.41 13.79 -37.51
CA ALA A 191 -3.41 14.36 -38.42
C ALA A 191 -2.98 13.34 -39.48
N GLY A 192 -2.73 12.08 -39.09
CA GLY A 192 -2.39 11.00 -40.02
C GLY A 192 -3.52 10.72 -41.02
N VAL A 193 -4.76 10.58 -40.55
CA VAL A 193 -5.94 10.37 -41.42
C VAL A 193 -6.17 11.57 -42.34
N SER A 194 -6.05 12.79 -41.82
CA SER A 194 -6.19 14.00 -42.64
C SER A 194 -5.09 14.08 -43.71
N GLY A 195 -3.85 13.73 -43.37
CA GLY A 195 -2.73 13.66 -44.33
C GLY A 195 -3.00 12.64 -45.45
N LEU A 196 -3.53 11.46 -45.12
CA LEU A 196 -3.94 10.46 -46.10
C LEU A 196 -5.06 10.97 -47.02
N LEU A 197 -6.12 11.57 -46.46
CA LEU A 197 -7.24 12.13 -47.24
C LEU A 197 -6.80 13.28 -48.15
N THR A 198 -5.85 14.10 -47.68
CA THR A 198 -5.24 15.19 -48.46
C THR A 198 -4.40 14.64 -49.61
N GLY A 199 -3.54 13.65 -49.34
CA GLY A 199 -2.70 12.99 -50.34
C GLY A 199 -3.51 12.26 -51.42
N MET A 200 -4.72 11.81 -51.08
CA MET A 200 -5.69 11.26 -52.04
C MET A 200 -6.44 12.30 -52.88
N GLY A 201 -6.30 13.60 -52.58
CA GLY A 201 -7.03 14.67 -53.27
C GLY A 201 -8.52 14.76 -52.94
N ILE A 202 -9.03 13.94 -52.01
CA ILE A 202 -10.45 13.95 -51.58
C ILE A 202 -10.79 15.25 -50.88
N CYS A 203 -9.84 15.81 -50.13
CA CYS A 203 -10.00 17.07 -49.40
C CYS A 203 -9.07 18.15 -49.95
N SER A 204 -9.08 18.47 -51.24
CA SER A 204 -8.21 19.53 -51.81
C SER A 204 -8.66 20.97 -51.49
N SER A 205 -9.78 21.15 -50.78
CA SER A 205 -10.31 22.47 -50.42
C SER A 205 -9.55 23.07 -49.23
N PHE A 206 -8.62 23.99 -49.53
CA PHE A 206 -7.77 24.71 -48.58
C PHE A 206 -8.49 25.35 -47.37
N ALA A 207 -9.78 25.66 -47.48
CA ALA A 207 -10.57 26.26 -46.40
C ALA A 207 -11.08 25.26 -45.34
N ALA A 208 -11.16 23.96 -45.66
CA ALA A 208 -11.70 22.96 -44.73
C ALA A 208 -10.69 22.52 -43.66
N PHE A 209 -9.39 22.59 -43.96
CA PHE A 209 -8.34 22.10 -43.05
C PHE A 209 -8.20 22.88 -41.75
N PRO A 210 -8.23 24.23 -41.73
CA PRO A 210 -8.13 24.97 -40.48
C PRO A 210 -9.33 24.73 -39.56
N LEU A 211 -10.54 24.65 -40.13
CA LEU A 211 -11.77 24.38 -39.38
C LEU A 211 -11.79 22.96 -38.81
N LEU A 212 -11.42 21.96 -39.62
CA LEU A 212 -11.37 20.57 -39.18
C LEU A 212 -10.25 20.34 -38.16
N GLY A 213 -9.07 20.94 -38.38
CA GLY A 213 -7.97 20.93 -37.42
C GLY A 213 -8.34 21.56 -36.08
N CYS A 214 -9.03 22.71 -36.09
CA CYS A 214 -9.51 23.34 -34.87
C CYS A 214 -10.53 22.46 -34.12
N GLY A 215 -11.47 21.85 -34.85
CA GLY A 215 -12.44 20.91 -34.27
C GLY A 215 -11.78 19.69 -33.61
N VAL A 216 -10.80 19.09 -34.29
CA VAL A 216 -10.01 17.97 -33.75
C VAL A 216 -9.22 18.38 -32.50
N LEU A 217 -8.55 19.54 -32.53
CA LEU A 217 -7.79 20.04 -31.38
C LEU A 217 -8.70 20.32 -30.19
N LEU A 218 -9.87 20.92 -30.41
CA LEU A 218 -10.85 21.18 -29.36
C LEU A 218 -11.39 19.88 -28.77
N PHE A 219 -11.72 18.90 -29.61
CA PHE A 219 -12.17 17.59 -29.17
C PHE A 219 -11.09 16.82 -28.40
N ALA A 220 -9.84 16.85 -28.87
CA ALA A 220 -8.69 16.25 -28.21
C ALA A 220 -8.43 16.90 -26.85
N LEU A 221 -8.59 18.23 -26.75
CA LEU A 221 -8.41 18.99 -25.51
C LEU A 221 -9.49 18.62 -24.48
N ILE A 222 -10.76 18.56 -24.87
CA ILE A 222 -11.87 18.16 -23.99
C ILE A 222 -11.66 16.72 -23.51
N SER A 223 -11.36 15.80 -24.41
CA SER A 223 -11.16 14.37 -24.10
C SER A 223 -9.94 14.16 -23.20
N GLY A 224 -8.82 14.82 -23.52
CA GLY A 224 -7.61 14.79 -22.70
C GLY A 224 -7.85 15.34 -21.30
N THR A 225 -8.59 16.43 -21.17
CA THR A 225 -8.94 17.02 -19.87
C THR A 225 -9.83 16.09 -19.05
N ALA A 226 -10.83 15.45 -19.68
CA ALA A 226 -11.71 14.49 -19.01
C ALA A 226 -10.93 13.28 -18.48
N LEU A 227 -10.03 12.70 -19.29
CA LEU A 227 -9.21 11.56 -18.87
C LEU A 227 -8.14 11.94 -17.83
N ALA A 228 -7.58 13.15 -17.92
CA ALA A 228 -6.69 13.69 -16.90
C ALA A 228 -7.39 13.85 -15.55
N TYR A 229 -8.64 14.33 -15.55
CA TYR A 229 -9.44 14.45 -14.35
C TYR A 229 -9.76 13.08 -13.73
N GLU A 230 -10.11 12.08 -14.54
CA GLU A 230 -10.33 10.72 -14.04
C GLU A 230 -9.06 10.13 -13.43
N ALA A 231 -7.92 10.21 -14.13
CA ALA A 231 -6.62 9.76 -13.63
C ALA A 231 -6.21 10.49 -12.34
N PHE A 232 -6.51 11.78 -12.24
CA PHE A 232 -6.29 12.57 -11.02
C PHE A 232 -7.09 12.00 -9.85
N THR A 233 -8.40 11.78 -10.02
CA THR A 233 -9.24 11.25 -8.95
C THR A 233 -8.84 9.81 -8.55
N GLU A 234 -8.52 8.97 -9.53
CA GLU A 234 -8.11 7.59 -9.29
C GLU A 234 -6.78 7.51 -8.53
N SER A 235 -5.80 8.36 -8.89
CA SER A 235 -4.50 8.40 -8.19
C SER A 235 -4.63 8.76 -6.71
N ILE A 236 -5.62 9.58 -6.33
CA ILE A 236 -5.91 9.90 -4.92
C ILE A 236 -6.40 8.67 -4.19
N VAL A 237 -7.33 7.93 -4.80
CA VAL A 237 -7.92 6.71 -4.21
C VAL A 237 -6.84 5.64 -4.06
N ASP A 238 -6.02 5.41 -5.08
CA ASP A 238 -4.95 4.41 -5.07
C ASP A 238 -3.85 4.74 -4.06
N PHE A 239 -3.48 6.01 -3.94
CA PHE A 239 -2.52 6.44 -2.93
C PHE A 239 -3.03 6.15 -1.52
N LYS A 240 -4.29 6.51 -1.22
CA LYS A 240 -4.91 6.24 0.09
C LYS A 240 -5.00 4.75 0.39
N LYS A 241 -5.42 3.93 -0.58
CA LYS A 241 -5.44 2.46 -0.44
C LYS A 241 -4.05 1.90 -0.14
N THR A 242 -3.03 2.36 -0.86
CA THR A 242 -1.64 1.89 -0.69
C THR A 242 -1.09 2.32 0.67
N GLN A 243 -1.31 3.56 1.08
CA GLN A 243 -0.93 4.06 2.41
C GLN A 243 -1.61 3.26 3.52
N LEU A 244 -2.91 2.98 3.37
CA LEU A 244 -3.65 2.17 4.34
C LEU A 244 -3.07 0.77 4.47
N ASN A 245 -2.76 0.11 3.35
CA ASN A 245 -2.15 -1.21 3.36
C ASN A 245 -0.77 -1.20 4.03
N LEU A 246 0.06 -0.20 3.74
CA LEU A 246 1.39 -0.05 4.35
C LEU A 246 1.30 0.22 5.84
N LEU A 247 0.38 1.08 6.26
CA LEU A 247 0.14 1.38 7.67
C LEU A 247 -0.34 0.15 8.42
N MET A 248 -1.32 -0.60 7.89
CA MET A 248 -1.76 -1.88 8.47
C MET A 248 -0.61 -2.90 8.56
N LYS A 249 0.22 -2.98 7.51
CA LYS A 249 1.41 -3.84 7.49
C LYS A 249 2.37 -3.49 8.62
N ASN A 250 2.69 -2.21 8.78
CA ASN A 250 3.63 -1.72 9.79
C ASN A 250 3.07 -1.90 11.20
N MET A 251 1.80 -1.57 11.42
CA MET A 251 1.12 -1.77 12.71
C MET A 251 1.13 -3.23 13.13
N HIS A 252 0.76 -4.15 12.24
CA HIS A 252 0.75 -5.58 12.58
C HIS A 252 2.18 -6.07 12.86
N GLN A 253 3.18 -5.68 12.06
CA GLN A 253 4.57 -6.13 12.26
C GLN A 253 5.11 -5.71 13.63
N GLN A 254 4.85 -4.46 14.03
CA GLN A 254 5.31 -3.97 15.32
C GLN A 254 4.49 -4.53 16.48
N LEU A 255 3.16 -4.64 16.34
CA LEU A 255 2.28 -5.19 17.38
C LEU A 255 2.55 -6.68 17.62
N SER A 256 2.76 -7.46 16.55
CA SER A 256 3.10 -8.88 16.62
C SER A 256 4.43 -9.08 17.36
N LYS A 257 5.46 -8.32 16.97
CA LYS A 257 6.78 -8.35 17.64
C LYS A 257 6.65 -8.02 19.12
N ALA A 258 5.97 -6.93 19.44
CA ALA A 258 5.75 -6.50 20.81
C ALA A 258 5.02 -7.60 21.62
N THR A 259 3.93 -8.14 21.07
CA THR A 259 3.11 -9.17 21.74
C THR A 259 3.89 -10.45 21.98
N MET A 260 4.71 -10.88 21.02
CA MET A 260 5.61 -12.03 21.16
C MET A 260 6.63 -11.81 22.28
N GLU A 261 7.26 -10.62 22.34
CA GLU A 261 8.20 -10.27 23.41
C GLU A 261 7.53 -10.31 24.79
N ARG A 262 6.28 -9.80 24.91
CA ARG A 262 5.51 -9.88 26.16
C ARG A 262 5.22 -11.33 26.55
N ASN A 263 4.69 -12.13 25.63
CA ASN A 263 4.34 -13.54 25.87
C ASN A 263 5.56 -14.36 26.33
N LEU A 264 6.73 -14.10 25.73
CA LEU A 264 7.98 -14.76 26.11
C LEU A 264 8.37 -14.36 27.54
N LYS A 265 8.33 -13.06 27.88
CA LYS A 265 8.63 -12.59 29.25
C LYS A 265 7.66 -13.12 30.29
N THR A 266 6.36 -13.18 29.99
CA THR A 266 5.36 -13.72 30.92
C THR A 266 5.54 -15.22 31.13
N THR A 267 5.89 -15.98 30.08
CA THR A 267 6.13 -17.43 30.17
C THR A 267 7.41 -17.73 30.93
N LEU A 268 8.48 -16.96 30.72
CA LEU A 268 9.70 -17.07 31.52
C LEU A 268 9.45 -16.75 32.99
N TYR A 269 8.67 -15.71 33.28
CA TYR A 269 8.32 -15.35 34.65
C TYR A 269 7.48 -16.43 35.34
N SER A 270 6.46 -16.97 34.68
CA SER A 270 5.64 -18.04 35.24
C SER A 270 6.44 -19.33 35.46
N ALA A 271 7.34 -19.68 34.53
CA ALA A 271 8.26 -20.81 34.68
C ALA A 271 9.21 -20.60 35.88
N ALA A 272 9.82 -19.43 35.99
CA ALA A 272 10.69 -19.09 37.12
C ALA A 272 9.96 -19.16 38.46
N MET A 273 8.73 -18.64 38.51
CA MET A 273 7.89 -18.70 39.71
C MET A 273 7.47 -20.14 40.07
N SER A 274 7.19 -20.98 39.06
CA SER A 274 6.86 -22.39 39.30
C SER A 274 8.05 -23.18 39.87
N LEU A 275 9.27 -22.89 39.37
CA LEU A 275 10.51 -23.50 39.84
C LEU A 275 10.84 -23.06 41.27
N SER A 276 10.62 -21.78 41.61
CA SER A 276 10.87 -21.32 42.99
C SER A 276 9.89 -21.96 43.98
N VAL A 277 8.60 -22.09 43.62
CA VAL A 277 7.61 -22.77 44.46
C VAL A 277 7.90 -24.28 44.61
N GLN A 278 8.44 -24.92 43.58
CA GLN A 278 8.85 -26.32 43.64
C GLN A 278 10.07 -26.48 44.56
N ASN A 279 11.08 -25.62 44.40
CA ASN A 279 12.24 -25.60 45.28
C ASN A 279 11.84 -25.36 46.74
N GLU A 280 10.94 -24.42 47.05
CA GLU A 280 10.48 -24.21 48.43
C GLU A 280 9.84 -25.47 49.04
N ARG A 281 9.05 -26.22 48.26
CA ARG A 281 8.48 -27.51 48.71
C ARG A 281 9.52 -28.61 48.88
N GLU A 282 10.57 -28.62 48.07
CA GLU A 282 11.66 -29.59 48.17
C GLU A 282 12.61 -29.27 49.35
N TRP A 283 12.79 -27.98 49.66
CA TRP A 283 13.58 -27.50 50.80
C TRP A 283 12.94 -27.83 52.15
N GLU A 284 11.61 -27.93 52.22
CA GLU A 284 10.89 -28.41 53.40
C GLU A 284 11.06 -29.93 53.64
N ALA A 285 11.44 -30.70 52.61
CA ALA A 285 11.63 -32.15 52.70
C ALA A 285 13.10 -32.61 52.81
N ALA A 286 14.08 -31.76 52.49
CA ALA A 286 15.50 -32.14 52.45
C ALA A 286 16.25 -31.94 53.79
N PRO A 287 17.14 -32.87 54.18
CA PRO A 287 17.95 -32.75 55.39
C PRO A 287 18.90 -31.54 55.36
N ILE A 288 19.12 -30.96 56.54
CA ILE A 288 19.69 -29.61 56.76
C ILE A 288 21.08 -29.41 56.12
N GLU A 289 21.85 -30.47 55.89
CA GLU A 289 23.24 -30.38 55.42
C GLU A 289 23.40 -29.96 53.94
N GLN A 290 22.37 -30.05 53.10
CA GLN A 290 22.45 -29.67 51.68
C GLN A 290 21.97 -28.24 51.37
N ARG A 291 21.48 -27.49 52.37
CA ARG A 291 20.84 -26.17 52.17
C ARG A 291 21.79 -25.00 51.83
N ILE A 292 23.11 -25.22 51.84
CA ILE A 292 24.07 -24.10 51.81
C ILE A 292 24.41 -23.63 50.38
N PHE A 293 24.22 -24.43 49.33
CA PHE A 293 24.83 -24.14 48.02
C PHE A 293 23.95 -23.46 46.95
N ALA A 294 22.62 -23.42 47.09
CA ALA A 294 21.74 -22.92 46.01
C ALA A 294 21.04 -21.57 46.27
N SER A 295 21.20 -20.98 47.46
CA SER A 295 20.48 -19.76 47.89
C SER A 295 20.79 -18.45 47.12
N PRO A 296 22.03 -18.15 46.68
CA PRO A 296 22.33 -16.79 46.20
C PRO A 296 21.83 -16.49 44.78
N TYR A 297 21.58 -17.50 43.95
CA TYR A 297 21.20 -17.29 42.54
C TYR A 297 19.74 -16.83 42.38
N PHE A 298 18.82 -17.31 43.21
CA PHE A 298 17.39 -16.96 43.10
C PHE A 298 17.01 -15.69 43.87
N LYS A 299 17.78 -15.33 44.90
CA LYS A 299 17.51 -14.12 45.70
C LYS A 299 17.71 -12.82 44.90
N ASN A 300 18.59 -12.84 43.90
CA ASN A 300 18.80 -11.71 42.99
C ASN A 300 17.70 -11.56 41.91
N LEU A 301 16.87 -12.58 41.67
CA LEU A 301 15.68 -12.46 40.80
C LEU A 301 14.49 -11.80 41.51
N HIS A 302 14.39 -11.94 42.83
CA HIS A 302 13.28 -11.39 43.62
C HIS A 302 13.43 -9.90 43.98
N GLY A 303 14.66 -9.37 44.00
CA GLY A 303 14.96 -8.00 44.46
C GLY A 303 14.73 -6.90 43.42
N ASN A 304 14.82 -7.24 42.12
CA ASN A 304 14.42 -6.32 41.06
C ASN A 304 12.98 -6.62 40.68
N LYS A 305 12.07 -5.64 40.88
CA LYS A 305 10.74 -5.66 40.26
C LYS A 305 10.93 -6.04 38.79
N PHE A 306 10.61 -7.28 38.41
CA PHE A 306 10.60 -7.71 37.03
C PHE A 306 9.53 -6.90 36.32
N ARG A 307 9.96 -5.75 35.78
CA ARG A 307 9.13 -4.82 35.05
C ARG A 307 8.82 -5.51 33.73
N LEU A 308 7.73 -6.27 33.71
CA LEU A 308 7.14 -6.96 32.55
C LEU A 308 6.65 -5.93 31.52
N SER A 309 7.58 -5.13 31.03
CA SER A 309 7.38 -4.14 30.00
C SER A 309 7.97 -4.67 28.70
N PHE A 310 7.35 -4.30 27.59
CA PHE A 310 7.67 -4.76 26.25
C PHE A 310 9.14 -4.63 25.89
N PHE A 311 9.70 -3.44 26.03
CA PHE A 311 10.96 -3.15 25.34
C PHE A 311 12.20 -3.51 26.14
N ASN A 312 13.18 -4.08 25.44
CA ASN A 312 14.58 -3.95 25.77
C ASN A 312 15.03 -2.53 25.35
N GLU A 313 15.67 -1.75 26.23
CA GLU A 313 16.05 -0.34 25.99
C GLU A 313 17.10 -0.14 24.88
N ASN A 314 17.62 -1.22 24.29
CA ASN A 314 18.63 -1.18 23.25
C ASN A 314 18.07 -1.71 21.93
N LEU A 315 17.38 -0.88 21.16
CA LEU A 315 17.20 -1.14 19.72
C LEU A 315 17.30 0.18 18.93
N SER A 316 18.39 0.22 18.17
CA SER A 316 18.83 1.24 17.22
C SER A 316 17.74 1.72 16.27
N HIS A 317 17.77 3.04 16.04
CA HIS A 317 16.93 3.83 15.13
C HIS A 317 16.56 3.11 13.82
N PRO A 318 15.29 3.09 13.42
CA PRO A 318 14.96 2.89 12.02
C PRO A 318 15.38 4.14 11.25
N VAL A 319 16.31 3.97 10.31
CA VAL A 319 16.62 4.97 9.30
C VAL A 319 15.32 5.28 8.54
N LEU A 320 14.88 6.54 8.64
CA LEU A 320 13.92 7.13 7.71
C LEU A 320 14.47 6.91 6.29
N ILE A 321 13.85 5.99 5.55
CA ILE A 321 14.11 5.83 4.12
C ILE A 321 13.56 7.07 3.43
N ASN A 322 14.42 8.10 3.32
CA ASN A 322 14.22 9.15 2.35
C ASN A 322 14.30 8.53 0.96
N GLY A 323 13.15 8.56 0.28
CA GLY A 323 12.96 8.57 -1.17
C GLY A 323 14.01 7.91 -2.05
N THR A 324 13.74 6.66 -2.45
CA THR A 324 13.64 6.24 -3.86
C THR A 324 12.98 4.87 -3.86
N LEU A 325 11.64 4.86 -3.84
CA LEU A 325 10.86 3.66 -4.11
C LEU A 325 10.84 3.49 -5.64
N ASN A 326 11.83 2.75 -6.16
CA ASN A 326 11.75 2.16 -7.49
C ASN A 326 10.62 1.13 -7.46
N VAL A 327 9.39 1.58 -7.74
CA VAL A 327 8.27 0.72 -8.11
C VAL A 327 8.36 0.50 -9.62
N PHE A 328 9.38 -0.23 -10.03
CA PHE A 328 9.37 -0.99 -11.27
C PHE A 328 10.09 -2.30 -10.96
N PRO A 329 9.45 -3.46 -11.10
CA PRO A 329 10.22 -4.68 -11.26
C PRO A 329 10.97 -4.52 -12.59
N SER A 330 12.30 -4.41 -12.52
CA SER A 330 13.12 -4.74 -13.67
C SER A 330 12.95 -6.24 -13.90
N GLU A 331 11.97 -6.62 -14.71
CA GLU A 331 11.93 -7.98 -15.26
C GLU A 331 13.21 -8.22 -16.07
N PRO A 332 13.84 -9.40 -15.94
CA PRO A 332 14.89 -9.78 -16.85
C PRO A 332 14.27 -9.93 -18.25
N LEU A 333 14.82 -9.19 -19.22
CA LEU A 333 14.59 -9.40 -20.64
C LEU A 333 14.66 -10.91 -20.93
N MET A 334 13.52 -11.52 -21.27
CA MET A 334 13.53 -12.83 -21.90
C MET A 334 14.33 -12.72 -23.20
N PRO A 335 15.26 -13.65 -23.48
CA PRO A 335 15.91 -13.69 -24.77
C PRO A 335 14.86 -14.03 -25.82
N LEU A 336 14.64 -13.10 -26.74
CA LEU A 336 13.94 -13.36 -28.01
C LEU A 336 14.82 -14.32 -28.82
N PHE A 337 14.33 -15.53 -29.02
CA PHE A 337 14.65 -16.39 -30.15
C PHE A 337 13.37 -16.65 -30.93
#